data_AF-A0A3D8TQ71-F1
#
_entry.id   AF-A0A3D8TQ71-F1
#
_cell.length_a   1.000
_cell.length_b   1.000
_cell.length_c   1.000
_cell.angle_alpha   90.00
_cell.angle_beta   90.00
_cell.angle_gamma   90.00
#
_symmetry.space_group_name_H-M   'P 1'
#
loop_
_entity.id
_entity.type
_entity.pdbx_description
1 polymer ?
#
loop_
_entity_poly.entity_id
_entity_poly.type
_entity_poly.pdbx_seq_one_letter_code
_entity_poly.pdbx_strand_id
1 'polypeptide(L)'
;MRFIFAYLTVFILGIFSCLGVEAILFGKLDAELVFAAILIAAPLVLVGATIAEIYYGFSKNANWQRFAFFGFLYGLFAVIIITGVMQVASMFIVILVSILSGILTALLALIFFTFRGGKKSSGKATRS
;
A
#
# COMPACT_ATOMS: atom_id res chain seq x y z
N MET A 1 -6.98 -2.30 19.12
CA MET A 1 -5.76 -1.54 19.48
C MET A 1 -4.66 -1.72 18.44
N ARG A 2 -3.87 -2.81 18.43
CA ARG A 2 -2.71 -2.98 17.51
C ARG A 2 -3.05 -2.87 16.01
N PHE A 3 -4.21 -3.40 15.60
CA PHE A 3 -4.70 -3.25 14.22
C PHE A 3 -4.95 -1.79 13.84
N ILE A 4 -5.60 -1.02 14.72
CA ILE A 4 -5.89 0.41 14.49
C ILE A 4 -4.58 1.20 14.36
N PHE A 5 -3.58 0.91 15.20
CA PHE A 5 -2.26 1.54 15.09
C PHE A 5 -1.55 1.16 13.79
N ALA A 6 -1.47 -0.13 13.45
CA ALA A 6 -0.86 -0.60 12.19
C ALA A 6 -1.54 0.04 10.98
N TYR A 7 -2.87 0.10 11.00
CA TYR A 7 -3.68 0.75 9.97
C TYR A 7 -3.38 2.24 9.87
N LEU A 8 -3.42 2.98 10.98
CA LEU A 8 -3.20 4.43 10.99
C LEU A 8 -1.78 4.80 10.54
N THR A 9 -0.76 4.04 10.98
CA THR A 9 0.63 4.24 10.54
C THR A 9 0.76 4.03 9.04
N VAL A 10 0.20 2.95 8.50
CA VAL A 10 0.29 2.62 7.07
C VAL A 10 -0.56 3.57 6.24
N PHE A 11 -1.66 4.07 6.79
CA PHE A 11 -2.48 5.10 6.16
C PHE A 11 -1.70 6.41 6.00
N ILE A 12 -1.07 6.91 7.06
CA ILE A 12 -0.25 8.14 7.02
C ILE A 12 0.93 7.97 6.03
N LEU A 13 1.65 6.84 6.10
CA LEU A 13 2.74 6.56 5.18
C LEU A 13 2.26 6.36 3.73
N GLY A 14 1.05 5.84 3.55
CA GLY A 14 0.37 5.72 2.26
C GLY A 14 0.09 7.08 1.64
N ILE A 15 -0.43 8.03 2.42
CA ILE A 15 -0.62 9.42 1.99
C ILE A 15 0.71 10.02 1.53
N PHE A 16 1.77 9.91 2.33
CA PHE A 16 3.09 10.42 1.95
C PHE A 16 3.64 9.75 0.68
N SER A 17 3.37 8.46 0.50
CA SER A 17 3.78 7.73 -0.70
C SER A 17 3.04 8.22 -1.95
N CYS A 18 1.72 8.45 -1.84
CA CYS A 18 0.92 9.04 -2.91
C CYS A 18 1.39 10.47 -3.25
N LEU A 19 1.62 11.31 -2.24
CA LEU A 19 2.16 12.65 -2.44
C LEU A 19 3.53 12.64 -3.13
N GLY A 20 4.41 11.70 -2.75
CA GLY A 20 5.71 11.55 -3.41
C GLY A 20 5.58 11.15 -4.88
N VAL A 21 4.67 10.24 -5.20
CA VAL A 21 4.37 9.82 -6.58
C VAL A 21 3.77 10.98 -7.39
N GLU A 22 2.83 11.73 -6.82
CA GLU A 22 2.23 12.89 -7.48
C GLU A 22 3.22 14.03 -7.70
N ALA A 23 4.12 14.29 -6.73
CA ALA A 23 5.18 15.27 -6.91
C ALA A 23 6.12 14.91 -8.07
N ILE A 24 6.38 13.61 -8.29
CA ILE A 24 7.17 13.15 -9.44
C ILE A 24 6.41 13.33 -10.75
N LEU A 25 5.09 13.06 -10.77
CA LEU A 25 4.27 13.13 -11.97
C LEU A 25 3.92 14.57 -12.39
N PHE A 26 3.61 15.44 -11.42
CA PHE A 26 3.02 16.76 -11.66
C PHE A 26 3.93 17.92 -11.20
N GLY A 27 5.03 17.62 -10.51
CA GLY A 27 5.99 18.62 -10.03
C GLY A 27 5.46 19.39 -8.82
N LYS A 28 4.68 20.45 -9.05
CA LYS A 28 4.13 21.26 -7.95
C LYS A 28 2.95 20.56 -7.31
N LEU A 29 3.03 20.39 -5.99
CA LEU A 29 1.93 19.90 -5.17
C LEU A 29 0.97 21.05 -4.87
N ASP A 30 -0.17 21.06 -5.56
CA ASP A 30 -1.30 21.92 -5.22
C ASP A 30 -2.24 21.24 -4.23
N ALA A 31 -3.10 22.03 -3.56
CA ALA A 31 -4.02 21.51 -2.55
C ALA A 31 -4.94 20.39 -3.09
N GLU A 32 -5.35 20.48 -4.35
CA GLU A 32 -6.18 19.47 -5.02
C GLU A 32 -5.48 18.11 -5.13
N LEU A 33 -4.20 18.11 -5.49
CA LEU A 33 -3.37 16.90 -5.55
C LEU A 33 -3.23 16.29 -4.15
N VAL A 34 -3.00 17.12 -3.13
CA VAL A 34 -2.92 16.65 -1.74
C VAL A 34 -4.22 15.98 -1.28
N PHE A 35 -5.38 16.55 -1.60
CA PHE A 35 -6.67 15.94 -1.30
C PHE A 35 -6.92 14.66 -2.12
N ALA A 36 -6.49 14.63 -3.39
CA ALA A 36 -6.57 13.43 -4.22
C ALA A 36 -5.70 12.29 -3.65
N ALA A 37 -4.46 12.57 -3.26
CA ALA A 37 -3.57 11.61 -2.60
C ALA A 37 -4.21 11.01 -1.34
N ILE A 38 -4.87 11.82 -0.51
CA ILE A 38 -5.56 11.36 0.69
C ILE A 38 -6.74 10.45 0.33
N LEU A 39 -7.57 10.88 -0.63
CA LEU A 39 -8.73 10.12 -1.10
C LEU A 39 -8.35 8.81 -1.80
N ILE A 40 -7.20 8.75 -2.46
CA ILE A 40 -6.67 7.54 -3.11
C ILE A 40 -6.00 6.62 -2.09
N ALA A 41 -5.20 7.16 -1.16
CA ALA A 41 -4.50 6.37 -0.16
C ALA A 41 -5.45 5.64 0.80
N ALA A 42 -6.60 6.23 1.14
CA ALA A 42 -7.59 5.63 2.04
C ALA A 42 -8.12 4.26 1.56
N PRO A 43 -8.75 4.13 0.38
CA PRO A 43 -9.20 2.84 -0.15
C PRO A 43 -8.03 1.92 -0.48
N LEU A 44 -6.88 2.45 -0.94
CA LEU A 44 -5.71 1.64 -1.28
C LEU A 44 -5.16 0.92 -0.03
N VAL A 45 -5.04 1.65 1.07
CA VAL A 45 -4.62 1.08 2.36
C VAL A 45 -5.72 0.23 2.98
N LEU A 46 -6.99 0.62 2.89
CA LEU A 46 -8.11 -0.11 3.49
C LEU A 46 -8.39 -1.42 2.76
N VAL A 47 -8.44 -1.43 1.43
CA VAL A 47 -8.59 -2.64 0.62
C VAL A 47 -7.35 -3.52 0.74
N GLY A 48 -6.14 -2.95 0.68
CA GLY A 48 -4.90 -3.69 0.89
C GLY A 48 -4.84 -4.35 2.27
N ALA A 49 -5.17 -3.62 3.33
CA ALA A 49 -5.24 -4.14 4.70
C ALA A 49 -6.36 -5.17 4.90
N THR A 50 -7.50 -5.02 4.22
CA THR A 50 -8.65 -5.93 4.32
C THR A 50 -8.42 -7.22 3.55
N ILE A 51 -7.87 -7.16 2.32
CA ILE A 51 -7.44 -8.35 1.58
C ILE A 51 -6.37 -9.10 2.38
N ALA A 52 -5.41 -8.36 2.93
CA ALA A 52 -4.43 -8.92 3.82
C ALA A 52 -5.05 -9.61 5.05
N GLU A 53 -6.09 -9.03 5.63
CA GLU A 53 -6.80 -9.58 6.77
C GLU A 53 -7.60 -10.84 6.43
N ILE A 54 -8.35 -10.82 5.32
CA ILE A 54 -9.17 -11.93 4.88
C ILE A 54 -8.29 -13.12 4.48
N TYR A 55 -7.20 -12.89 3.73
CA TYR A 55 -6.34 -13.98 3.25
C TYR A 55 -5.31 -14.46 4.28
N TYR A 56 -4.80 -13.59 5.16
CA TYR A 56 -3.70 -13.93 6.08
C TYR A 56 -4.09 -13.92 7.56
N GLY A 57 -5.09 -13.14 7.96
CA GLY A 57 -5.64 -13.17 9.33
C GLY A 57 -6.40 -14.47 9.64
N PHE A 58 -6.96 -15.11 8.60
CA PHE A 58 -7.61 -16.43 8.71
C PHE A 58 -6.73 -17.63 8.37
N SER A 59 -5.55 -17.41 7.77
CA SER A 59 -4.67 -18.50 7.32
C SER A 59 -3.49 -18.71 8.27
N LYS A 60 -3.32 -19.95 8.77
CA LYS A 60 -2.14 -20.39 9.55
C LYS A 60 -0.79 -20.22 8.82
N ASN A 61 -0.80 -19.81 7.55
CA ASN A 61 0.37 -19.70 6.66
C ASN A 61 0.71 -18.27 6.23
N ALA A 62 0.45 -17.27 7.09
CA ALA A 62 0.86 -15.89 6.85
C ALA A 62 2.40 -15.78 6.73
N ASN A 63 2.89 -15.46 5.54
CA ASN A 63 4.32 -15.29 5.23
C ASN A 63 4.60 -13.86 4.73
N TRP A 64 5.64 -13.23 5.26
CA TRP A 64 6.06 -11.87 4.90
C TRP A 64 6.31 -11.70 3.40
N GLN A 65 6.85 -12.74 2.74
CA GLN A 65 7.13 -12.74 1.30
C GLN A 65 5.86 -12.58 0.47
N ARG A 66 4.80 -13.32 0.85
CA ARG A 66 3.51 -13.21 0.18
C ARG A 66 2.92 -11.83 0.40
N PHE A 67 3.01 -11.33 1.62
CA PHE A 67 2.49 -10.01 1.96
C PHE A 67 3.15 -8.88 1.15
N ALA A 68 4.48 -8.92 0.99
CA ALA A 68 5.21 -8.00 0.12
C ALA A 68 4.83 -8.15 -1.35
N PHE A 69 4.69 -9.38 -1.85
CA PHE A 69 4.34 -9.65 -3.25
C PHE A 69 2.94 -9.14 -3.62
N PHE A 70 1.94 -9.38 -2.77
CA PHE A 70 0.59 -8.86 -3.00
C PHE A 70 0.52 -7.35 -2.83
N GLY A 71 1.27 -6.78 -1.87
CA GLY A 71 1.44 -5.32 -1.77
C GLY A 71 1.98 -4.73 -3.06
N PHE A 72 3.06 -5.32 -3.59
CA PHE A 72 3.68 -4.91 -4.85
C PHE A 72 2.71 -4.95 -6.03
N LEU A 73 2.03 -6.08 -6.25
CA LEU A 73 1.07 -6.22 -7.35
C LEU A 73 -0.04 -5.19 -7.22
N TYR A 74 -0.54 -4.96 -6.01
CA TYR A 74 -1.62 -4.01 -5.78
C TYR A 74 -1.22 -2.58 -6.12
N GLY A 75 -0.07 -2.09 -5.65
CA GLY A 75 0.40 -0.74 -6.01
C GLY A 75 0.77 -0.58 -7.48
N LEU A 76 1.29 -1.64 -8.10
CA LEU A 76 1.60 -1.66 -9.53
C LEU A 76 0.33 -1.54 -10.38
N PHE A 77 -0.68 -2.38 -10.14
CA PHE A 77 -1.92 -2.33 -10.90
C PHE A 77 -2.75 -1.08 -10.60
N ALA A 78 -2.79 -0.62 -9.35
CA ALA A 78 -3.52 0.60 -8.99
C ALA A 78 -3.03 1.81 -9.79
N VAL A 79 -1.71 2.00 -9.88
CA VAL A 79 -1.14 3.12 -10.63
C VAL A 79 -1.32 2.95 -12.13
N ILE A 80 -1.19 1.73 -12.68
CA ILE A 80 -1.48 1.48 -14.10
C ILE A 80 -2.92 1.85 -14.44
N ILE A 81 -3.88 1.48 -13.60
CA ILE A 81 -5.30 1.81 -13.82
C ILE A 81 -5.51 3.32 -13.74
N ILE A 82 -5.01 3.98 -12.69
CA ILE A 82 -5.19 5.43 -12.49
C ILE A 82 -4.55 6.21 -13.64
N THR A 83 -3.28 5.94 -13.95
CA THR A 83 -2.56 6.64 -15.02
C THR A 83 -3.10 6.30 -16.41
N GLY A 84 -3.59 5.08 -16.62
CA GLY A 84 -4.25 4.66 -17.86
C GLY A 84 -5.59 5.35 -18.08
N VAL A 85 -6.38 5.55 -17.03
CA VAL A 85 -7.65 6.30 -17.09
C VAL A 85 -7.40 7.78 -17.35
N MET A 86 -6.41 8.36 -16.67
CA MET A 86 -6.15 9.79 -16.76
C MET A 86 -5.32 10.19 -18.00
N GLN A 87 -4.63 9.25 -18.64
CA GLN A 87 -3.78 9.47 -19.84
C GLN A 87 -2.73 10.60 -19.68
N VAL A 88 -2.27 10.86 -18.46
CA VAL A 88 -1.51 12.09 -18.14
C VAL A 88 -0.01 12.00 -18.39
N ALA A 89 0.51 10.84 -18.77
CA ALA A 89 1.96 10.61 -18.82
C ALA A 89 2.38 9.73 -20.00
N SER A 90 3.62 9.94 -20.46
CA SER A 90 4.25 9.08 -21.45
C SER A 90 4.40 7.66 -20.90
N MET A 91 4.37 6.66 -21.79
CA MET A 91 4.42 5.24 -21.40
C MET A 91 5.65 4.90 -20.55
N PHE A 92 6.78 5.56 -20.81
CA PHE A 92 8.01 5.39 -20.02
C PHE A 92 7.85 5.86 -18.56
N ILE A 93 7.23 7.02 -18.34
CA ILE A 93 6.99 7.57 -16.99
C ILE A 93 5.97 6.69 -16.26
N VAL A 94 4.94 6.22 -16.95
CA VAL A 94 3.94 5.30 -16.38
C VAL A 94 4.60 4.02 -15.88
N ILE A 95 5.50 3.42 -16.66
CA ILE A 95 6.22 2.20 -16.24
C ILE A 95 7.07 2.47 -15.00
N LEU A 96 7.87 3.54 -14.99
CA LEU A 96 8.72 3.89 -13.84
C LEU A 96 7.91 4.11 -12.56
N VAL A 97 6.85 4.91 -12.66
CA VAL A 97 6.01 5.27 -11.51
C VAL A 97 5.19 4.06 -11.03
N SER A 98 4.77 3.17 -11.93
CA SER A 98 4.09 1.92 -11.55
C SER A 98 5.01 0.98 -10.77
N ILE A 99 6.26 0.83 -11.20
CA ILE A 99 7.27 0.03 -10.47
C ILE A 99 7.54 0.67 -9.10
N LEU A 100 7.74 1.99 -9.05
CA LEU A 100 7.98 2.71 -7.81
C LEU A 100 6.82 2.56 -6.82
N SER A 101 5.58 2.72 -7.30
CA SER A 101 4.37 2.52 -6.50
C SER A 101 4.27 1.08 -5.98
N GLY A 102 4.58 0.08 -6.82
CA GLY A 102 4.67 -1.31 -6.39
C GLY A 102 5.68 -1.49 -5.24
N ILE A 103 6.86 -0.89 -5.34
CA ILE A 103 7.87 -0.98 -4.26
C ILE A 103 7.37 -0.31 -2.98
N LEU A 104 6.78 0.88 -3.07
CA LEU A 104 6.26 1.62 -1.91
C LEU A 104 5.14 0.85 -1.21
N THR A 105 4.19 0.32 -1.96
CA THR A 105 3.09 -0.50 -1.43
C THR A 105 3.55 -1.82 -0.84
N ALA A 106 4.60 -2.45 -1.40
CA ALA A 106 5.23 -3.63 -0.80
C ALA A 106 5.86 -3.32 0.56
N LEU A 107 6.55 -2.18 0.68
CA LEU A 107 7.12 -1.71 1.95
C LEU A 107 6.03 -1.40 2.97
N LEU A 108 4.97 -0.69 2.57
CA LEU A 108 3.80 -0.42 3.42
C LEU A 108 3.14 -1.71 3.91
N ALA A 109 3.00 -2.71 3.03
CA ALA A 109 2.47 -4.02 3.40
C ALA A 109 3.37 -4.72 4.43
N LEU A 110 4.70 -4.69 4.27
CA LEU A 110 5.64 -5.24 5.25
C LEU A 110 5.59 -4.54 6.60
N ILE A 111 5.46 -3.21 6.59
CA ILE A 111 5.28 -2.40 7.80
C ILE A 111 3.98 -2.82 8.51
N PHE A 112 2.87 -2.92 7.77
CA PHE A 112 1.59 -3.38 8.30
C PHE A 112 1.70 -4.78 8.92
N PHE A 113 2.32 -5.74 8.22
CA PHE A 113 2.54 -7.10 8.69
C PHE A 113 3.33 -7.14 10.00
N THR A 114 4.35 -6.29 10.10
CA THR A 114 5.23 -6.21 11.28
C THR A 114 4.48 -5.63 12.49
N PHE A 115 3.81 -4.50 12.32
CA PHE A 115 3.04 -3.85 13.40
C PHE A 115 1.82 -4.67 13.85
N ARG A 116 1.19 -5.41 12.93
CA ARG A 116 0.06 -6.30 13.26
C ARG A 116 0.49 -7.55 14.04
N GLY A 117 1.79 -7.88 14.05
CA GLY A 117 2.33 -9.04 14.78
C GLY A 117 2.39 -10.33 13.95
N GLY A 118 2.59 -10.24 12.63
CA GLY A 118 2.73 -11.39 11.74
C GLY A 118 3.97 -12.27 11.99
N LYS A 119 4.92 -11.84 12.84
CA LYS A 119 5.96 -12.73 13.37
C LYS A 119 5.34 -13.73 14.35
N LYS A 120 5.69 -15.02 14.20
CA LYS A 120 5.29 -16.21 14.99
C LYS A 120 5.29 -16.06 16.52
N SER A 121 5.76 -14.95 17.09
CA SER A 121 5.94 -14.73 18.51
C SER A 121 4.90 -13.80 19.17
N SER A 122 3.95 -13.17 18.46
CA SER A 122 3.11 -12.13 19.11
C SER A 122 1.60 -12.10 18.81
N GLY A 123 1.01 -13.13 18.21
CA GLY A 123 -0.45 -13.11 18.06
C GLY A 123 -1.07 -14.39 17.54
N LYS A 124 -1.66 -15.18 18.45
CA LYS A 124 -2.73 -16.18 18.21
C LYS A 124 -2.51 -17.27 17.14
N ALA A 125 -1.33 -17.42 16.55
CA ALA A 125 -0.96 -18.54 15.68
C ALA A 125 -0.05 -19.58 16.37
N THR A 126 0.21 -19.41 17.67
CA THR A 126 0.83 -20.40 18.57
C THR A 126 -0.21 -20.80 19.60
N ARG A 127 -1.17 -21.65 19.19
CA ARG A 127 -1.83 -22.55 20.14
C ARG A 127 -0.95 -23.80 20.23
N SER A 128 -0.31 -24.00 21.37
CA SER A 128 -0.31 -25.31 22.02
C SER A 128 -1.17 -25.16 23.25
#